data_AF-A0A8T3PFF5-F1
#
_entry.id   AF-A0A8T3PFF5-F1
#
_cell.length_a   1.000
_cell.length_b   1.000
_cell.length_c   1.000
_cell.angle_alpha   90.00
_cell.angle_beta   90.00
_cell.angle_gamma   90.00
#
_symmetry.space_group_name_H-M   'P 1'
#
loop_
_entity.id
_entity.type
_entity.pdbx_description
1 polymer ?
#
loop_
_entity_poly.entity_id
_entity_poly.type
_entity_poly.pdbx_seq_one_letter_code
_entity_poly.pdbx_strand_id
1 'polypeptide(L)' 'VGRAVPDDTRLDRARATIAQAGGGIRAGDFKARPDYLACGYCPYRAICPEAAA' A
#
# COMPACT_ATOMS: atom_id res chain seq x y z
N VAL A 1 21.29 -16.57 -3.29
CA VAL A 1 20.61 -15.33 -3.76
C VAL A 1 20.23 -15.53 -5.22
N GLY A 2 18.95 -15.35 -5.60
CA GLY A 2 18.47 -15.50 -6.98
C GLY A 2 18.24 -14.14 -7.66
N ARG A 3 18.48 -14.05 -8.97
CA ARG A 3 18.19 -12.86 -9.78
C ARG A 3 16.92 -13.12 -10.60
N ALA A 4 15.94 -12.23 -10.51
CA ALA A 4 14.74 -12.24 -11.34
C ALA A 4 14.66 -10.92 -12.10
N VAL A 5 14.54 -10.99 -13.44
CA VAL A 5 14.34 -9.81 -14.28
C VAL A 5 12.83 -9.64 -14.49
N PRO A 6 12.22 -8.53 -14.06
CA PRO A 6 10.80 -8.27 -14.31
C PRO A 6 10.52 -8.09 -15.80
N ASP A 7 9.37 -8.60 -16.26
CA ASP A 7 8.84 -8.26 -17.58
C ASP A 7 8.18 -6.87 -17.59
N ASP A 8 7.90 -6.36 -18.79
CA ASP A 8 7.30 -5.03 -18.99
C ASP A 8 5.91 -4.94 -18.36
N THR A 9 5.11 -6.00 -18.44
CA THR A 9 3.76 -6.05 -17.82
C THR A 9 3.85 -5.80 -16.31
N ARG A 10 4.84 -6.39 -15.65
CA ARG A 10 5.07 -6.21 -14.21
C ARG A 10 5.55 -4.81 -13.90
N LEU A 11 6.42 -4.24 -14.75
CA LEU A 11 6.88 -2.86 -14.60
C LEU A 11 5.74 -1.86 -14.76
N ASP A 12 4.86 -2.04 -15.74
CA ASP A 12 3.71 -1.16 -15.99
C ASP A 12 2.70 -1.20 -14.85
N ARG A 13 2.43 -2.40 -14.31
CA ARG A 13 1.60 -2.54 -13.11
C ARG A 13 2.18 -1.77 -11.93
N ALA A 14 3.48 -1.91 -11.69
CA ALA A 14 4.15 -1.20 -10.60
C ALA A 14 4.06 0.32 -10.76
N ARG A 15 4.29 0.84 -11.99
CA ARG A 15 4.15 2.27 -12.30
C ARG A 15 2.72 2.76 -12.05
N ALA A 16 1.71 2.01 -12.47
CA ALA A 16 0.31 2.34 -12.23
C ALA A 16 -0.01 2.42 -10.73
N THR A 17 0.44 1.44 -9.94
CA THR A 17 0.26 1.43 -8.49
C THR A 17 0.91 2.65 -7.82
N ILE A 18 2.14 3.00 -8.23
CA ILE A 18 2.85 4.18 -7.73
C ILE A 18 2.09 5.47 -8.07
N ALA A 19 1.64 5.61 -9.31
CA ALA A 19 0.88 6.78 -9.74
C ALA A 19 -0.42 6.96 -8.96
N GLN A 20 -1.16 5.85 -8.73
CA GLN A 20 -2.38 5.85 -7.93
C GLN A 20 -2.13 6.29 -6.49
N ALA A 21 -1.15 5.65 -5.81
CA ALA A 21 -0.83 5.99 -4.42
C ALA A 21 -0.33 7.45 -4.29
N GLY A 22 0.58 7.87 -5.17
CA GLY A 22 1.12 9.23 -5.18
C GLY A 22 0.08 10.28 -5.54
N GLY A 23 -0.94 9.94 -6.33
CA GLY A 23 -2.10 10.78 -6.59
C GLY A 23 -2.93 11.00 -5.32
N GLY A 24 -3.29 9.93 -4.61
CA GLY A 24 -4.04 10.01 -3.36
C GLY A 24 -3.33 10.83 -2.28
N ILE A 25 -2.02 10.60 -2.09
CA ILE A 25 -1.22 11.35 -1.10
C ILE A 25 -1.24 12.86 -1.41
N ARG A 26 -1.02 13.26 -2.68
CA ARG A 26 -1.02 14.67 -3.07
C ARG A 26 -2.41 15.30 -2.98
N ALA A 27 -3.47 14.51 -3.10
CA ALA A 27 -4.85 14.95 -2.90
C ALA A 27 -5.27 14.99 -1.42
N GLY A 28 -4.42 14.54 -0.49
CA GLY A 28 -4.76 14.44 0.93
C GLY A 28 -5.71 13.29 1.27
N ASP A 29 -5.83 12.28 0.40
CA ASP A 29 -6.63 11.08 0.66
C ASP A 29 -5.92 10.15 1.65
N PHE A 30 -6.12 10.43 2.95
CA PHE A 30 -5.61 9.64 4.06
C PHE A 30 -6.70 8.81 4.73
N LYS A 31 -7.80 8.51 4.02
CA LYS A 31 -8.82 7.63 4.54
C LYS A 31 -8.20 6.26 4.85
N ALA A 32 -8.41 5.78 6.07
CA ALA A 32 -7.94 4.47 6.48
C ALA A 32 -8.57 3.39 5.58
N ARG A 33 -7.75 2.42 5.19
CA ARG A 33 -8.15 1.26 4.38
C ARG A 33 -7.68 0.02 5.12
N PRO A 34 -8.40 -0.40 6.17
CA PRO A 34 -7.95 -1.48 7.02
C PRO A 34 -7.91 -2.82 6.27
N ASP A 35 -6.86 -3.57 6.54
CA ASP A 35 -6.62 -4.92 6.05
C ASP A 35 -6.01 -5.72 7.20
N TYR A 36 -6.35 -7.01 7.31
CA TYR A 36 -5.92 -7.86 8.42
C TYR A 36 -4.39 -7.90 8.55
N LEU A 37 -3.68 -8.09 7.44
CA LEU A 37 -2.21 -8.14 7.45
C LEU A 37 -1.61 -6.76 7.69
N ALA A 38 -2.11 -5.72 7.00
CA ALA A 38 -1.62 -4.36 7.20
C ALA A 38 -1.80 -3.89 8.65
N CYS A 39 -2.96 -4.12 9.25
CA CYS A 39 -3.25 -3.73 10.63
C CYS A 39 -2.45 -4.58 11.64
N GLY A 40 -2.29 -5.88 11.39
CA GLY A 40 -1.53 -6.79 12.27
C GLY A 40 -0.08 -6.36 12.50
N TYR A 41 0.56 -5.78 11.48
CA TYR A 41 1.92 -5.26 11.57
C TYR A 41 2.01 -3.72 11.74
N CYS A 42 0.87 -3.03 11.85
CA CYS A 42 0.84 -1.57 11.95
C CYS A 42 1.22 -1.09 13.36
N PRO A 43 2.23 -0.24 13.53
CA PRO A 43 2.65 0.27 14.84
C PRO A 43 1.58 1.15 15.52
N TYR A 44 0.62 1.68 14.74
CA TYR A 44 -0.45 2.54 15.24
C TYR A 44 -1.75 1.78 15.55
N ARG A 45 -1.79 0.45 15.41
CA ARG A 45 -3.01 -0.36 15.58
C ARG A 45 -3.73 -0.08 16.90
N ALA A 46 -2.98 0.04 18.00
CA ALA A 46 -3.54 0.23 19.35
C ALA A 46 -4.32 1.55 19.52
N ILE A 47 -4.10 2.54 18.65
CA ILE A 47 -4.75 3.85 18.70
C ILE A 47 -5.61 4.16 17.47
N CYS A 48 -5.60 3.30 16.45
CA CYS A 48 -6.33 3.52 15.20
C CYS A 48 -7.79 3.09 15.36
N PRO A 49 -8.79 3.99 15.21
CA PRO A 49 -10.20 3.65 15.37
C PRO A 49 -10.74 2.73 14.27
N GLU A 50 -10.06 2.66 13.13
CA GLU A 50 -10.43 1.82 11.99
C GLU A 50 -9.63 0.52 11.90
N ALA A 51 -8.80 0.18 12.91
CA ALA A 51 -8.02 -1.04 12.87
C ALA A 51 -8.89 -2.29 12.63
N ALA A 52 -8.49 -3.14 11.67
CA ALA A 52 -9.14 -4.43 11.47
C ALA A 52 -9.01 -5.29 12.74
N ALA A 53 -10.07 -6.04 13.05
CA ALA A 53 -10.14 -6.96 14.18
C ALA A 53 -9.03 -8.02 14.10
#